data_AF-A0A834F1K9-F1
#
_entry.id   AF-A0A834F1K9-F1
#
_cell.length_a   1.000
_cell.length_b   1.000
_cell.length_c   1.000
_cell.angle_alpha   90.00
_cell.angle_beta   90.00
_cell.angle_gamma   90.00
#
_symmetry.space_group_name_H-M   'P 1'
#
loop_
_entity.id
_entity.type
_entity.pdbx_description
1 polymer ?
#
loop_
_entity_poly.entity_id
_entity_poly.type
_entity_poly.pdbx_seq_one_letter_code
_entity_poly.pdbx_strand_id
1 'polypeptide(L)'
;MHFCKVLSMHAQKEKASSKYQADIEKRNQEESRKQLAEEALQKQEAELNLHKEAFVENLNGPHLFNSMFDEDFLSSAIHSVPGVGDLLQSYPFFFQFFNPVLTFENQMVGLCEQLFHRGLSEREQRDRELKLLLSSQDEVEERYKNQTTLVLEDFNKQHREARGHKLLCKRIKKLKRLTAQNSASEEISRGYDEINKLTERLMTLEFKLISKLEENIGNTETSISDNITDFSETAHEIYPFIPKSAKQLKTVKVTMENV
;
A
#
# COMPACT_ATOMS: atom_id res chain seq x y z
N MET A 1 46.33 -4.99 -53.55
CA MET A 1 45.03 -4.31 -53.78
C MET A 1 44.15 -4.25 -52.54
N HIS A 2 44.06 -5.32 -51.72
CA HIS A 2 43.24 -5.37 -50.50
C HIS A 2 43.69 -4.36 -49.41
N PHE A 3 45.00 -4.24 -49.18
CA PHE A 3 45.57 -3.38 -48.14
C PHE A 3 45.30 -1.88 -48.35
N CYS A 4 45.40 -1.40 -49.61
CA CYS A 4 45.09 0.00 -49.95
C CYS A 4 43.61 0.34 -49.76
N LYS A 5 42.69 -0.61 -50.03
CA LYS A 5 41.26 -0.43 -49.76
C LYS A 5 40.98 -0.30 -48.26
N VAL A 6 41.63 -1.13 -47.43
CA VAL A 6 41.48 -1.08 -45.97
C VAL A 6 41.99 0.26 -45.40
N LEU A 7 43.15 0.75 -45.86
CA LEU A 7 43.67 2.05 -45.45
C LEU A 7 42.78 3.22 -45.90
N SER A 8 42.25 3.16 -47.13
CA SER A 8 41.32 4.17 -47.64
C SER A 8 40.00 4.21 -46.86
N MET A 9 39.49 3.04 -46.47
CA MET A 9 38.29 2.94 -45.62
C MET A 9 38.56 3.49 -44.21
N HIS A 10 39.73 3.22 -43.63
CA HIS A 10 40.12 3.74 -42.33
C HIS A 10 40.18 5.27 -42.32
N ALA A 11 40.83 5.86 -43.32
CA ALA A 11 40.93 7.32 -43.46
C ALA A 11 39.56 7.99 -43.68
N GLN A 12 38.66 7.35 -44.43
CA GLN A 12 37.28 7.82 -44.58
C GLN A 12 36.48 7.73 -43.27
N LYS A 13 36.68 6.66 -42.49
CA LYS A 13 36.04 6.46 -41.19
C LYS A 13 36.50 7.49 -40.17
N GLU A 14 37.80 7.79 -40.08
CA GLU A 14 38.32 8.83 -39.19
C GLU A 14 37.82 10.22 -39.55
N LYS A 15 37.79 10.54 -40.86
CA LYS A 15 37.28 11.83 -41.34
C LYS A 15 35.78 11.99 -41.06
N ALA A 16 35.00 10.93 -41.21
CA ALA A 16 33.59 10.91 -40.84
C ALA A 16 33.41 11.02 -39.32
N SER A 17 34.19 10.28 -38.53
CA SER A 17 34.15 10.31 -37.07
C SER A 17 34.44 11.71 -36.55
N SER A 18 35.52 12.35 -37.00
CA SER A 18 35.88 13.71 -36.60
C SER A 18 34.82 14.74 -37.00
N LYS A 19 34.17 14.57 -38.15
CA LYS A 19 33.11 15.47 -38.63
C LYS A 19 31.85 15.40 -37.75
N TYR A 20 31.46 14.21 -37.29
CA TYR A 20 30.21 14.01 -36.56
C TYR A 20 30.37 13.93 -35.03
N GLN A 21 31.60 13.88 -34.52
CA GLN A 21 31.86 13.72 -33.08
C GLN A 21 31.18 14.81 -32.24
N ALA A 22 31.31 16.08 -32.64
CA ALA A 22 30.70 17.20 -31.92
C ALA A 22 29.16 17.12 -31.91
N ASP A 23 28.54 16.71 -33.03
CA ASP A 23 27.09 16.55 -33.13
C ASP A 23 26.58 15.35 -32.33
N ILE A 24 27.38 14.29 -32.20
CA ILE A 24 27.08 13.13 -31.36
C ILE A 24 27.17 13.53 -29.88
N GLU A 25 28.25 14.19 -29.47
CA GLU A 25 28.42 14.66 -28.09
C GLU A 25 27.33 15.64 -27.67
N LYS A 26 26.97 16.59 -28.54
CA LYS A 26 25.88 17.53 -28.30
C LYS A 26 24.54 16.81 -28.11
N ARG A 27 24.23 15.82 -28.97
CA ARG A 27 23.00 15.02 -28.83
C ARG A 27 22.99 14.21 -27.55
N ASN A 28 24.11 13.57 -27.20
CA ASN A 28 24.22 12.81 -25.96
C ASN A 28 24.03 13.69 -24.71
N GLN A 29 24.57 14.92 -24.73
CA GLN A 29 24.36 15.89 -23.66
C GLN A 29 22.89 16.32 -23.57
N GLU A 30 22.23 16.58 -24.70
CA GLU A 30 20.82 16.94 -24.72
C GLU A 30 19.93 15.78 -24.23
N GLU A 31 20.22 14.55 -24.64
CA GLU A 31 19.53 13.35 -24.18
C GLU A 31 19.71 13.13 -22.68
N SER A 32 20.94 13.26 -22.17
CA SER A 32 21.21 13.18 -20.73
C SER A 32 20.46 14.25 -19.93
N ARG A 33 20.38 15.49 -20.44
CA ARG A 33 19.61 16.56 -19.79
C ARG A 33 18.10 16.28 -19.79
N LYS A 34 17.58 15.70 -20.87
CA LYS A 34 16.16 15.28 -20.95
C LYS A 34 15.87 14.15 -19.97
N GLN A 35 16.74 13.14 -19.89
CA GLN A 35 16.61 12.04 -18.92
C GLN A 35 16.62 12.57 -17.49
N LEU A 36 17.56 13.44 -17.13
CA LEU A 36 17.60 14.06 -15.80
C LEU A 36 16.35 14.88 -15.48
N ALA A 37 15.81 15.61 -16.46
CA ALA A 37 14.58 16.39 -16.27
C ALA A 37 13.35 15.48 -16.09
N GLU A 38 13.28 14.38 -16.85
CA GLU A 38 12.22 13.38 -16.75
C GLU A 38 12.28 12.64 -15.40
N GLU A 39 13.46 12.20 -14.98
CA GLU A 39 13.69 11.58 -13.66
C GLU A 39 13.31 12.54 -12.52
N ALA A 40 13.67 13.83 -12.62
CA ALA A 40 13.31 14.83 -11.63
C ALA A 40 11.78 15.03 -11.56
N LEU A 41 11.11 15.06 -12.70
CA LEU A 41 9.65 15.17 -12.77
C LEU A 41 8.97 13.94 -12.17
N GLN A 42 9.42 12.73 -12.53
CA GLN A 42 8.89 11.48 -11.97
C GLN A 42 9.08 11.41 -10.46
N LYS A 43 10.25 11.84 -9.95
CA LYS A 43 10.51 11.88 -8.52
C LYS A 43 9.59 12.85 -7.80
N GLN A 44 9.38 14.05 -8.37
CA GLN A 44 8.47 15.05 -7.82
C GLN A 44 7.03 14.55 -7.80
N GLU A 45 6.58 13.87 -8.86
CA GLU A 45 5.23 13.30 -8.94
C GLU A 45 5.05 12.15 -7.93
N ALA A 46 6.05 11.28 -7.78
CA ALA A 46 6.04 10.22 -6.78
C ALA A 46 5.99 10.77 -5.35
N GLU A 47 6.77 11.80 -5.05
CA GLU A 47 6.75 12.48 -3.75
C GLU A 47 5.38 13.14 -3.49
N LEU A 48 4.81 13.81 -4.49
CA LEU A 48 3.47 14.40 -4.36
C LEU A 48 2.40 13.33 -4.10
N ASN A 49 2.45 12.21 -4.83
CA ASN A 49 1.53 11.10 -4.60
C ASN A 49 1.74 10.48 -3.21
N LEU A 50 2.98 10.43 -2.73
CA LEU A 50 3.28 9.98 -1.37
C LEU A 50 2.54 10.82 -0.33
N HIS A 51 2.60 12.15 -0.48
CA HIS A 51 1.94 13.10 0.42
C HIS A 51 0.42 13.01 0.35
N LYS A 52 -0.14 12.77 -0.85
CA LYS A 52 -1.58 12.56 -1.06
C LYS A 52 -2.10 11.31 -0.36
N GLU A 53 -1.42 10.19 -0.55
CA GLU A 53 -1.77 8.93 0.10
C GLU A 53 -1.61 8.99 1.63
N ALA A 54 -0.77 9.89 2.12
CA ALA A 54 -0.60 10.19 3.54
C ALA A 54 -1.55 11.29 4.06
N PHE A 55 -2.38 11.91 3.21
CA PHE A 55 -3.29 13.01 3.55
C PHE A 55 -2.60 14.22 4.20
N VAL A 56 -1.38 14.52 3.77
CA VAL A 56 -0.55 15.61 4.30
C VAL A 56 -0.08 16.57 3.22
N GLU A 57 -0.84 16.70 2.14
CA GLU A 57 -0.51 17.64 1.07
C GLU A 57 -0.40 19.06 1.61
N ASN A 58 0.65 19.78 1.22
CA ASN A 58 0.88 21.17 1.56
C ASN A 58 1.12 21.46 3.06
N LEU A 59 1.36 20.42 3.88
CA LEU A 59 1.77 20.58 5.27
C LEU A 59 3.29 20.69 5.46
N ASN A 60 4.07 20.40 4.41
CA ASN A 60 5.53 20.46 4.39
C ASN A 60 6.09 21.88 4.17
N GLY A 61 5.46 22.90 4.77
CA GLY A 61 5.88 24.29 4.66
C GLY A 61 4.76 25.27 4.97
N PRO A 62 4.92 26.55 4.58
CA PRO A 62 4.01 27.63 4.96
C PRO A 62 2.70 27.66 4.18
N HIS A 63 2.47 26.73 3.24
CA HIS A 63 1.34 26.81 2.33
C HIS A 63 -0.01 26.81 3.06
N LEU A 64 -0.21 25.90 4.02
CA LEU A 64 -1.46 25.90 4.80
C LEU A 64 -1.63 27.20 5.61
N PHE A 65 -0.55 27.68 6.24
CA PHE A 65 -0.57 28.94 6.97
C PHE A 65 -0.96 30.11 6.07
N ASN A 66 -0.27 30.29 4.95
CA ASN A 66 -0.57 31.35 3.97
C ASN A 66 -2.02 31.23 3.50
N SER A 67 -2.47 30.04 3.10
CA SER A 67 -3.85 29.83 2.65
C SER A 67 -4.91 30.14 3.72
N MET A 68 -4.62 29.93 5.01
CA MET A 68 -5.54 30.29 6.09
C MET A 68 -5.68 31.80 6.26
N PHE A 69 -4.63 32.56 5.96
CA PHE A 69 -4.58 34.02 6.15
C PHE A 69 -4.72 34.83 4.86
N ASP A 70 -4.72 34.18 3.69
CA ASP A 70 -4.87 34.82 2.37
C ASP A 70 -6.23 35.53 2.22
N GLU A 71 -7.27 35.08 2.94
CA GLU A 71 -8.60 35.73 2.98
C GLU A 71 -8.85 36.57 4.25
N ASP A 72 -7.92 36.59 5.22
CA ASP A 72 -8.14 37.28 6.49
C ASP A 72 -7.97 38.80 6.32
N PHE A 73 -9.12 39.48 6.26
CA PHE A 73 -9.27 40.94 6.27
C PHE A 73 -8.52 41.63 7.43
N LEU A 74 -8.13 40.89 8.47
CA LEU A 74 -7.39 41.40 9.64
C LEU A 74 -6.06 42.06 9.27
N SER A 75 -5.35 41.58 8.24
CA SER A 75 -4.12 42.24 7.75
C SER A 75 -4.39 43.69 7.31
N SER A 76 -5.51 43.92 6.63
CA SER A 76 -5.97 45.27 6.25
C SER A 76 -6.68 46.03 7.40
N ALA A 77 -7.33 45.31 8.31
CA ALA A 77 -8.11 45.90 9.40
C ALA A 77 -7.25 46.42 10.55
N ILE A 78 -6.12 45.79 10.85
CA ILE A 78 -5.19 46.22 11.91
C ILE A 78 -4.66 47.64 11.63
N HIS A 79 -4.42 47.97 10.36
CA HIS A 79 -4.01 49.32 9.95
C HIS A 79 -5.13 50.37 10.07
N SER A 80 -6.39 49.94 10.15
CA SER A 80 -7.55 50.82 10.30
C SER A 80 -7.96 51.08 11.75
N VAL A 81 -7.30 50.44 12.73
CA VAL A 81 -7.55 50.68 14.16
C VAL A 81 -6.80 51.96 14.62
N PRO A 82 -7.51 52.99 15.11
CA PRO A 82 -6.88 54.22 15.61
C PRO A 82 -5.88 53.91 16.75
N GLY A 83 -4.68 54.50 16.69
CA GLY A 83 -3.61 54.33 17.69
C GLY A 83 -2.61 53.20 17.40
N VAL A 84 -2.92 52.27 16.48
CA VAL A 84 -1.97 51.22 16.05
C VAL A 84 -0.83 51.83 15.23
N GLY A 85 -1.12 52.82 14.38
CA GLY A 85 -0.11 53.56 13.62
C GLY A 85 0.92 54.27 14.52
N ASP A 86 0.45 54.94 15.57
CA ASP A 86 1.31 55.65 16.52
C ASP A 86 2.17 54.67 17.36
N LEU A 87 1.60 53.51 17.72
CA LEU A 87 2.31 52.45 18.45
C LEU A 87 3.43 51.82 17.60
N LEU A 88 3.16 51.55 16.31
CA LEU A 88 4.15 51.04 15.35
C LEU A 88 5.30 52.04 15.14
N GLN A 89 4.99 53.34 15.16
CA GLN A 89 5.98 54.39 14.97
C GLN A 89 6.82 54.67 16.24
N SER A 90 6.26 54.43 17.43
CA SER A 90 6.91 54.68 18.72
C SER A 90 7.87 53.56 19.16
N TYR A 91 7.65 52.32 18.69
CA TYR A 91 8.51 51.17 19.00
C TYR A 91 9.00 50.39 17.76
N PRO A 92 9.68 51.04 16.80
CA PRO A 92 10.16 50.39 15.59
C PRO A 92 11.17 49.28 15.89
N PHE A 93 12.00 49.45 16.93
CA PHE A 93 13.00 48.46 17.31
C PHE A 93 12.38 47.18 17.91
N PHE A 94 11.23 47.29 18.60
CA PHE A 94 10.56 46.14 19.22
C PHE A 94 9.98 45.20 18.15
N PHE A 95 9.36 45.74 17.09
CA PHE A 95 8.87 44.96 15.96
C PHE A 95 9.98 44.49 14.99
N GLN A 96 11.09 45.24 14.89
CA GLN A 96 12.24 44.87 14.06
C GLN A 96 13.08 43.74 14.68
N PHE A 97 13.16 43.66 16.02
CA PHE A 97 13.86 42.58 16.74
C PHE A 97 12.95 41.44 17.21
N PHE A 98 11.67 41.73 17.48
CA PHE A 98 10.69 40.78 17.98
C PHE A 98 9.47 40.90 17.08
N ASN A 99 9.47 40.19 15.94
CA ASN A 99 8.29 40.13 15.08
C ASN A 99 7.39 38.99 15.59
N PRO A 100 6.31 39.29 16.35
CA PRO A 100 5.44 38.26 16.91
C PRO A 100 4.67 37.50 15.82
N VAL A 101 4.41 38.13 14.66
CA VAL A 101 3.76 37.49 13.51
C VAL A 101 4.69 36.44 12.90
N LEU A 102 5.97 36.78 12.69
CA LEU A 102 6.97 35.83 12.20
C LEU A 102 7.20 34.68 13.19
N THR A 103 7.17 34.98 14.50
CA THR A 103 7.28 33.95 15.54
C THR A 103 6.09 32.99 15.52
N PHE A 104 4.88 33.53 15.35
CA PHE A 104 3.65 32.74 15.26
C PHE A 104 3.59 31.89 13.98
N GLU A 105 3.95 32.47 12.82
CA GLU A 105 4.08 31.75 11.55
C GLU A 105 5.04 30.57 11.70
N ASN A 106 6.26 30.79 12.22
CA ASN A 106 7.23 29.73 12.42
C ASN A 106 6.72 28.62 13.35
N GLN A 107 5.96 28.97 14.39
CA GLN A 107 5.34 27.99 15.29
C GLN A 107 4.26 27.17 14.56
N MET A 108 3.38 27.82 13.81
CA MET A 108 2.32 27.15 13.05
C MET A 108 2.88 26.26 11.94
N VAL A 109 3.90 26.74 11.21
CA VAL A 109 4.59 25.95 10.19
C VAL A 109 5.29 24.75 10.83
N GLY A 110 5.98 24.93 11.96
CA GLY A 110 6.61 23.82 12.68
C GLY A 110 5.61 22.78 13.20
N LEU A 111 4.37 23.18 13.52
CA LEU A 111 3.29 22.26 13.86
C LEU A 111 2.72 21.52 12.63
N CYS A 112 2.60 22.21 11.49
CA CYS A 112 2.20 21.59 10.23
C CYS A 112 3.24 20.55 9.78
N GLU A 113 4.54 20.86 9.89
CA GLU A 113 5.63 19.93 9.58
C GLU A 113 5.63 18.70 10.50
N GLN A 114 5.31 18.88 11.79
CA GLN A 114 5.14 17.75 12.70
C GLN A 114 4.00 16.83 12.26
N LEU A 115 2.85 17.41 11.90
CA LEU A 115 1.71 16.64 11.40
C LEU A 115 2.02 15.96 10.06
N PHE A 116 2.78 16.63 9.19
CA PHE A 116 3.28 16.08 7.93
C PHE A 116 4.11 14.82 8.16
N HIS A 117 5.12 14.87 9.04
CA HIS A 117 5.95 13.71 9.35
C HIS A 117 5.15 12.59 10.03
N ARG A 118 4.19 12.93 10.88
CA ARG A 118 3.30 11.95 11.51
C ARG A 118 2.44 11.23 10.46
N GLY A 119 1.85 11.94 9.51
CA GLY A 119 1.02 11.34 8.46
C GLY A 119 1.83 10.43 7.53
N LEU A 120 3.08 10.79 7.22
CA LEU A 120 3.99 9.89 6.50
C LEU A 120 4.25 8.60 7.28
N SER A 121 4.55 8.71 8.58
CA SER A 121 4.78 7.54 9.45
C SER A 121 3.53 6.66 9.58
N GLU A 122 2.35 7.26 9.67
CA GLU A 122 1.07 6.55 9.76
C GLU A 122 0.77 5.81 8.46
N ARG A 123 0.99 6.45 7.31
CA ARG A 123 0.88 5.82 5.98
C ARG A 123 1.86 4.65 5.81
N GLU A 124 3.11 4.80 6.24
CA GLU A 124 4.06 3.68 6.23
C GLU A 124 3.61 2.53 7.14
N GLN A 125 2.98 2.84 8.28
CA GLN A 125 2.44 1.83 9.16
C GLN A 125 1.26 1.09 8.51
N ARG A 126 0.31 1.79 7.89
CA ARG A 126 -0.78 1.16 7.12
C ARG A 126 -0.24 0.23 6.04
N ASP A 127 0.79 0.65 5.30
CA ASP A 127 1.42 -0.17 4.27
C ASP A 127 2.08 -1.44 4.85
N ARG A 128 2.72 -1.33 6.03
CA ARG A 128 3.26 -2.50 6.75
C ARG A 128 2.17 -3.46 7.19
N GLU A 129 1.08 -2.96 7.76
CA GLU A 129 -0.07 -3.78 8.20
C GLU A 129 -0.70 -4.51 7.01
N LEU A 130 -0.91 -3.82 5.88
CA LEU A 130 -1.45 -4.43 4.67
C LEU A 130 -0.53 -5.52 4.10
N LYS A 131 0.79 -5.28 4.08
CA LYS A 131 1.76 -6.31 3.65
C LYS A 131 1.75 -7.52 4.58
N LEU A 132 1.68 -7.30 5.88
CA LEU A 132 1.59 -8.37 6.87
C LEU A 132 0.32 -9.19 6.65
N LEU A 133 -0.83 -8.54 6.44
CA LEU A 133 -2.09 -9.20 6.13
C LEU A 133 -1.95 -10.10 4.90
N LEU A 134 -1.46 -9.57 3.77
CA LEU A 134 -1.30 -10.34 2.52
C LEU A 134 -0.39 -11.55 2.73
N SER A 135 0.78 -11.36 3.34
CA SER A 135 1.69 -12.49 3.61
C SER A 135 1.06 -13.54 4.54
N SER A 136 0.30 -13.11 5.54
CA SER A 136 -0.39 -14.02 6.45
C SER A 136 -1.52 -14.80 5.77
N GLN A 137 -2.19 -14.20 4.78
CA GLN A 137 -3.23 -14.85 4.00
C GLN A 137 -2.63 -15.96 3.13
N ASP A 138 -1.53 -15.67 2.42
CA ASP A 138 -0.81 -16.65 1.62
C ASP A 138 -0.39 -17.88 2.46
N GLU A 139 0.19 -17.63 3.64
CA GLU A 139 0.61 -18.70 4.56
C GLU A 139 -0.57 -19.54 5.07
N VAL A 140 -1.69 -18.89 5.41
CA VAL A 140 -2.90 -19.56 5.91
C VAL A 140 -3.53 -20.40 4.80
N GLU A 141 -3.69 -19.85 3.60
CA GLU A 141 -4.22 -20.57 2.45
C GLU A 141 -3.36 -21.77 2.07
N GLU A 142 -2.03 -21.58 1.99
CA GLU A 142 -1.11 -22.67 1.68
C GLU A 142 -1.20 -23.80 2.72
N ARG A 143 -1.24 -23.44 4.02
CA ARG A 143 -1.36 -24.41 5.11
C ARG A 143 -2.63 -25.26 4.98
N TYR A 144 -3.78 -24.63 4.77
CA TYR A 144 -5.06 -25.35 4.72
C TYR A 144 -5.24 -26.11 3.40
N LYS A 145 -4.68 -25.60 2.30
CA LYS A 145 -4.56 -26.35 1.04
C LYS A 145 -3.76 -27.63 1.25
N ASN A 146 -2.59 -27.55 1.88
CA ASN A 146 -1.74 -28.70 2.17
C ASN A 146 -2.46 -29.72 3.09
N GLN A 147 -3.16 -29.26 4.12
CA GLN A 147 -3.96 -30.14 4.99
C GLN A 147 -5.11 -30.82 4.22
N THR A 148 -5.79 -30.09 3.34
CA THR A 148 -6.85 -30.64 2.50
C THR A 148 -6.30 -31.71 1.56
N THR A 149 -5.15 -31.47 0.93
CA THR A 149 -4.45 -32.48 0.11
C THR A 149 -4.15 -33.73 0.91
N LEU A 150 -3.62 -33.61 2.13
CA LEU A 150 -3.34 -34.77 2.99
C LEU A 150 -4.61 -35.56 3.34
N VAL A 151 -5.72 -34.89 3.64
CA VAL A 151 -7.01 -35.55 3.90
C VAL A 151 -7.50 -36.31 2.67
N LEU A 152 -7.40 -35.71 1.48
CA LEU A 152 -7.79 -36.35 0.23
C LEU A 152 -6.87 -37.53 -0.14
N GLU A 153 -5.57 -37.41 0.09
CA GLU A 153 -4.61 -38.49 -0.14
C GLU A 153 -4.84 -39.68 0.79
N ASP A 154 -5.06 -39.42 2.08
CA ASP A 154 -5.41 -40.43 3.09
C ASP A 154 -6.68 -41.18 2.69
N PHE A 155 -7.75 -40.45 2.36
CA PHE A 155 -9.01 -41.05 1.88
C PHE A 155 -8.81 -41.90 0.62
N ASN A 156 -8.08 -41.37 -0.38
CA ASN A 156 -7.82 -42.09 -1.62
C ASN A 156 -6.97 -43.34 -1.40
N LYS A 157 -6.00 -43.31 -0.48
CA LYS A 157 -5.15 -44.45 -0.14
C LYS A 157 -5.98 -45.56 0.51
N GLN A 158 -6.77 -45.22 1.54
CA GLN A 158 -7.66 -46.16 2.21
C GLN A 158 -8.63 -46.82 1.22
N HIS A 159 -9.21 -46.03 0.30
CA HIS A 159 -10.15 -46.56 -0.69
C HIS A 159 -9.43 -47.44 -1.76
N ARG A 160 -8.20 -47.11 -2.17
CA ARG A 160 -7.41 -47.96 -3.07
C ARG A 160 -7.07 -49.31 -2.42
N GLU A 161 -6.63 -49.30 -1.17
CA GLU A 161 -6.32 -50.50 -0.39
C GLU A 161 -7.56 -51.39 -0.20
N ALA A 162 -8.71 -50.79 0.16
CA ALA A 162 -9.98 -51.50 0.28
C ALA A 162 -10.43 -52.15 -1.04
N ARG A 163 -10.27 -51.46 -2.18
CA ARG A 163 -10.55 -52.04 -3.51
C ARG A 163 -9.62 -53.21 -3.83
N GLY A 164 -8.32 -53.08 -3.53
CA GLY A 164 -7.33 -54.14 -3.73
C GLY A 164 -7.66 -55.40 -2.92
N HIS A 165 -7.98 -55.21 -1.63
CA HIS A 165 -8.38 -56.31 -0.74
C HIS A 165 -9.66 -57.01 -1.22
N LYS A 166 -10.67 -56.24 -1.65
CA LYS A 166 -11.93 -56.78 -2.20
C LYS A 166 -11.71 -57.61 -3.46
N LEU A 167 -10.82 -57.17 -4.36
CA LEU A 167 -10.48 -57.89 -5.58
C LEU A 167 -9.77 -59.22 -5.28
N LEU A 168 -8.86 -59.22 -4.29
CA LEU A 168 -8.16 -60.40 -3.82
C LEU A 168 -9.13 -61.44 -3.22
N CYS A 169 -10.05 -60.99 -2.36
CA CYS A 169 -11.12 -61.83 -1.79
C CYS A 169 -12.03 -62.43 -2.86
N LYS A 170 -12.41 -61.66 -3.90
CA LYS A 170 -13.17 -62.18 -5.06
C LYS A 170 -12.40 -63.28 -5.80
N ARG A 171 -11.10 -63.10 -6.02
CA ARG A 171 -10.24 -64.14 -6.62
C ARG A 171 -10.17 -65.40 -5.76
N ILE A 172 -9.97 -65.27 -4.45
CA ILE A 172 -9.95 -66.41 -3.51
C ILE A 172 -11.30 -67.15 -3.51
N LYS A 173 -12.44 -66.44 -3.49
CA LYS A 173 -13.77 -67.05 -3.59
C LYS A 173 -14.01 -67.75 -4.93
N LYS A 174 -13.55 -67.16 -6.04
CA LYS A 174 -13.62 -67.78 -7.37
C LYS A 174 -12.80 -69.07 -7.44
N LEU A 175 -11.63 -69.09 -6.79
CA LEU A 175 -10.80 -70.28 -6.65
C LEU A 175 -11.45 -71.35 -5.75
N LYS A 176 -12.30 -70.97 -4.80
CA LYS A 176 -12.98 -71.90 -3.86
C LYS A 176 -14.38 -72.39 -4.28
N ARG A 177 -14.95 -71.93 -5.40
CA ARG A 177 -16.31 -72.25 -5.92
C ARG A 177 -17.48 -72.07 -4.92
N LEU A 178 -18.21 -70.98 -5.15
CA LEU A 178 -19.63 -70.69 -4.82
C LEU A 178 -20.04 -70.61 -3.34
N THR A 179 -20.36 -69.40 -2.85
CA THR A 179 -21.60 -69.12 -2.09
C THR A 179 -21.83 -67.62 -1.83
N ALA A 180 -23.12 -67.29 -1.83
CA ALA A 180 -23.81 -66.07 -1.36
C ALA A 180 -23.79 -64.78 -2.21
N GLN A 181 -25.01 -64.34 -2.45
CA GLN A 181 -25.52 -63.18 -3.17
C GLN A 181 -25.58 -61.95 -2.24
N ASN A 182 -25.08 -60.84 -2.78
CA ASN A 182 -25.11 -59.42 -2.40
C ASN A 182 -25.71 -58.97 -1.06
N SER A 183 -24.90 -58.18 -0.32
CA SER A 183 -25.38 -57.06 0.49
C SER A 183 -25.00 -55.71 -0.14
N ALA A 184 -25.34 -55.51 -1.42
CA ALA A 184 -25.07 -54.26 -2.14
C ALA A 184 -25.59 -53.02 -1.36
N SER A 185 -26.67 -53.17 -0.60
CA SER A 185 -27.20 -52.14 0.30
C SER A 185 -26.25 -51.78 1.45
N GLU A 186 -25.59 -52.75 2.09
CA GLU A 186 -24.61 -52.49 3.16
C GLU A 186 -23.33 -51.85 2.62
N GLU A 187 -22.93 -52.19 1.39
CA GLU A 187 -21.79 -51.56 0.74
C GLU A 187 -22.08 -50.10 0.35
N ILE A 188 -23.29 -49.82 -0.13
CA ILE A 188 -23.76 -48.47 -0.43
C ILE A 188 -23.82 -47.63 0.86
N SER A 189 -24.39 -48.17 1.94
CA SER A 189 -24.48 -47.49 3.23
C SER A 189 -23.11 -47.11 3.77
N ARG A 190 -22.14 -48.03 3.71
CA ARG A 190 -20.77 -47.78 4.17
C ARG A 190 -20.06 -46.72 3.33
N GLY A 191 -20.24 -46.75 2.01
CA GLY A 191 -19.70 -45.72 1.13
C GLY A 191 -20.29 -44.34 1.44
N TYR A 192 -21.58 -44.27 1.79
CA TYR A 192 -22.22 -43.04 2.22
C TYR A 192 -21.62 -42.52 3.54
N ASP A 193 -21.42 -43.38 4.53
CA ASP A 193 -20.78 -43.01 5.80
C ASP A 193 -19.34 -42.51 5.62
N GLU A 194 -18.57 -43.14 4.74
CA GLU A 194 -17.20 -42.72 4.41
C GLU A 194 -17.17 -41.36 3.71
N ILE A 195 -18.10 -41.12 2.77
CA ILE A 195 -18.26 -39.83 2.11
C ILE A 195 -18.66 -38.75 3.12
N ASN A 196 -19.61 -39.04 4.01
CA ASN A 196 -20.02 -38.08 5.04
C ASN A 196 -18.87 -37.72 5.97
N LYS A 197 -18.08 -38.69 6.42
CA LYS A 197 -16.88 -38.44 7.23
C LYS A 197 -15.84 -37.60 6.50
N LEU A 198 -15.63 -37.84 5.20
CA LEU A 198 -14.74 -36.99 4.40
C LEU A 198 -15.29 -35.56 4.33
N THR A 199 -16.58 -35.41 4.03
CA THR A 199 -17.27 -34.12 3.97
C THR A 199 -17.16 -33.36 5.29
N GLU A 200 -17.39 -34.01 6.44
CA GLU A 200 -17.22 -33.41 7.77
C GLU A 200 -15.78 -32.93 8.01
N ARG A 201 -14.77 -33.74 7.63
CA ARG A 201 -13.35 -33.35 7.73
C ARG A 201 -13.04 -32.13 6.86
N LEU A 202 -13.53 -32.11 5.63
CA LEU A 202 -13.31 -31.01 4.69
C LEU A 202 -14.02 -29.73 5.15
N MET A 203 -15.28 -29.81 5.55
CA MET A 203 -16.03 -28.67 6.12
C MET A 203 -15.35 -28.11 7.38
N THR A 204 -14.79 -28.99 8.23
CA THR A 204 -14.04 -28.55 9.40
C THR A 204 -12.78 -27.76 9.02
N LEU A 205 -12.07 -28.17 7.97
CA LEU A 205 -10.91 -27.43 7.48
C LEU A 205 -11.31 -26.11 6.84
N GLU A 206 -12.37 -26.09 6.05
CA GLU A 206 -12.93 -24.88 5.44
C GLU A 206 -13.36 -23.85 6.48
N PHE A 207 -14.10 -24.28 7.52
CA PHE A 207 -14.50 -23.41 8.62
C PHE A 207 -13.27 -22.81 9.32
N LYS A 208 -12.25 -23.64 9.61
CA LYS A 208 -11.02 -23.16 10.25
C LYS A 208 -10.21 -22.20 9.38
N LEU A 209 -10.21 -22.40 8.06
CA LEU A 209 -9.60 -21.48 7.11
C LEU A 209 -10.31 -20.12 7.17
N ILE A 210 -11.64 -20.12 7.02
CA ILE A 210 -12.46 -18.91 7.04
C ILE A 210 -12.29 -18.16 8.36
N SER A 211 -12.44 -18.84 9.50
CA SER A 211 -12.27 -18.20 10.81
C SER A 211 -10.88 -17.59 11.00
N LYS A 212 -9.83 -18.21 10.44
CA LYS A 212 -8.47 -17.66 10.56
C LYS A 212 -8.26 -16.46 9.65
N LEU A 213 -8.82 -16.46 8.45
CA LEU A 213 -8.80 -15.31 7.54
C LEU A 213 -9.56 -14.12 8.15
N GLU A 214 -10.74 -14.37 8.73
CA GLU A 214 -11.55 -13.35 9.43
C GLU A 214 -10.80 -12.77 10.63
N GLU A 215 -10.12 -13.60 11.43
CA GLU A 215 -9.28 -13.14 12.55
C GLU A 215 -8.16 -12.21 12.06
N ASN A 216 -7.45 -12.58 10.99
CA ASN A 216 -6.38 -11.76 10.43
C ASN A 216 -6.90 -10.41 9.90
N ILE A 217 -8.05 -10.41 9.21
CA ILE A 217 -8.71 -9.18 8.74
C ILE A 217 -9.09 -8.30 9.93
N GLY A 218 -9.78 -8.84 10.93
CA GLY A 218 -10.22 -8.08 12.11
C GLY A 218 -9.07 -7.48 12.92
N ASN A 219 -7.95 -8.21 13.06
CA ASN A 219 -6.73 -7.68 13.69
C ASN A 219 -6.15 -6.50 12.90
N THR A 220 -6.14 -6.59 11.57
CA THR A 220 -5.64 -5.52 10.70
C THR A 220 -6.56 -4.30 10.73
N GLU A 221 -7.87 -4.51 10.69
CA GLU A 221 -8.87 -3.43 10.80
C GLU A 221 -8.74 -2.68 12.13
N THR A 222 -8.56 -3.42 13.23
CA THR A 222 -8.36 -2.83 14.56
C THR A 222 -7.08 -2.00 14.58
N SER A 223 -5.95 -2.55 14.09
CA SER A 223 -4.68 -1.81 14.02
C SER A 223 -4.76 -0.54 13.18
N ILE A 224 -5.38 -0.61 12.01
CA ILE A 224 -5.57 0.57 11.15
C ILE A 224 -6.48 1.60 11.83
N SER A 225 -7.57 1.15 12.48
CA SER A 225 -8.48 2.04 13.22
C SER A 225 -7.77 2.77 14.36
N ASP A 226 -6.93 2.06 15.11
CA ASP A 226 -6.12 2.65 16.19
C ASP A 226 -5.15 3.69 15.63
N ASN A 227 -4.43 3.38 14.54
CA ASN A 227 -3.51 4.31 13.89
C ASN A 227 -4.20 5.60 13.39
N ILE A 228 -5.38 5.46 12.77
CA ILE A 228 -6.19 6.61 12.30
C ILE A 228 -6.68 7.45 13.49
N THR A 229 -7.07 6.79 14.58
CA THR A 229 -7.55 7.47 15.79
C THR A 229 -6.42 8.28 16.42
N ASP A 230 -5.24 7.68 16.60
CA ASP A 230 -4.04 8.34 17.11
C ASP A 230 -3.63 9.55 16.24
N PHE A 231 -3.67 9.40 14.91
CA PHE A 231 -3.37 10.48 13.98
C PHE A 231 -4.39 11.63 14.09
N SER A 232 -5.67 11.30 14.12
CA SER A 232 -6.76 12.27 14.25
C SER A 232 -6.67 13.04 15.58
N GLU A 233 -6.39 12.36 16.69
CA GLU A 233 -6.20 12.99 18.00
C GLU A 233 -5.00 13.96 17.97
N THR A 234 -3.87 13.51 17.42
CA THR A 234 -2.68 14.36 17.24
C THR A 234 -3.01 15.61 16.40
N ALA A 235 -3.73 15.45 15.29
CA ALA A 235 -4.15 16.57 14.46
C ALA A 235 -5.05 17.54 15.24
N HIS A 236 -6.03 17.02 16.01
CA HIS A 236 -6.90 17.85 16.83
C HIS A 236 -6.15 18.63 17.92
N GLU A 237 -5.16 18.02 18.57
CA GLU A 237 -4.31 18.67 19.58
C GLU A 237 -3.44 19.77 18.98
N ILE A 238 -3.05 19.65 17.71
CA ILE A 238 -2.26 20.65 16.99
C ILE A 238 -3.13 21.84 16.53
N TYR A 239 -4.43 21.65 16.29
CA TYR A 239 -5.37 22.68 15.80
C TYR A 239 -6.43 23.20 16.81
N PRO A 240 -6.11 23.52 18.08
CA PRO A 240 -7.10 24.03 19.03
C PRO A 240 -7.59 25.46 18.71
N PHE A 241 -7.03 26.12 17.70
CA PHE A 241 -7.31 27.53 17.37
C PHE A 241 -8.20 27.75 16.14
N ILE A 242 -8.67 26.71 15.45
CA ILE A 242 -9.59 26.89 14.32
C ILE A 242 -10.99 27.25 14.85
N PRO A 243 -11.53 28.46 14.56
CA PRO A 243 -12.88 28.82 14.99
C PRO A 243 -13.89 27.82 14.43
N LYS A 244 -14.92 27.48 15.22
CA LYS A 244 -15.99 26.54 14.81
C LYS A 244 -16.64 26.87 13.46
N SER A 245 -16.51 28.10 12.95
CA SER A 245 -16.98 28.52 11.62
C SER A 245 -16.21 27.88 10.45
N ALA A 246 -14.96 27.47 10.62
CA ALA A 246 -14.18 26.78 9.58
C ALA A 246 -14.42 25.24 9.55
N LYS A 247 -15.17 24.69 10.52
CA LYS A 247 -15.62 23.28 10.51
C LYS A 247 -16.67 22.99 9.43
N GLN A 248 -17.11 23.99 8.66
CA GLN A 248 -18.01 23.81 7.51
C GLN A 248 -17.28 23.59 6.17
N LEU A 249 -15.96 23.43 6.17
CA LEU A 249 -15.24 22.92 5.01
C LEU A 249 -15.55 21.42 4.84
N LYS A 250 -16.67 21.22 4.12
CA LYS A 250 -17.15 20.04 3.41
C LYS A 250 -16.48 18.73 3.78
N THR A 251 -17.26 17.87 4.43
CA THR A 251 -17.15 16.41 4.37
C THR A 251 -16.73 15.98 2.96
N VAL A 252 -15.45 15.64 2.78
CA VAL A 252 -15.03 14.83 1.64
C VAL A 252 -15.62 13.46 1.91
N LYS A 253 -16.77 13.18 1.28
CA LYS A 253 -17.26 11.82 1.14
C LYS A 253 -16.19 11.07 0.35
N VAL A 254 -15.34 10.32 1.05
CA VAL A 254 -14.58 9.23 0.45
C VAL A 254 -15.61 8.14 0.15
N THR A 255 -16.24 8.21 -1.01
CA THR A 255 -16.95 7.08 -1.58
C THR A 255 -15.90 6.07 -2.03
N MET A 256 -15.81 4.96 -1.30
CA MET A 256 -15.20 3.73 -1.80
C MET A 256 -16.08 3.19 -2.93
N GLU A 257 -15.93 3.75 -4.12
CA GLU A 257 -16.40 3.16 -5.36
C GLU A 257 -15.21 3.13 -6.31
N ASN A 258 -14.46 2.03 -6.26
CA ASN A 258 -13.70 1.37 -7.33
C ASN A 258 -12.63 0.47 -6.69
N VAL A 259 -13.07 -0.70 -6.24
CA VAL A 259 -12.30 -1.95 -6.32
C VAL A 259 -13.04 -2.84 -7.32
#